data_AF-A0A6G0IS44-F1
#
_entry.id   AF-A0A6G0IS44-F1
#
_cell.length_a   1.000
_cell.length_b   1.000
_cell.length_c   1.000
_cell.angle_alpha   90.00
_cell.angle_beta   90.00
_cell.angle_gamma   90.00
#
_symmetry.space_group_name_H-M   'P 1'
#
loop_
_entity.id
_entity.type
_entity.pdbx_description
1 polymer ?
#
loop_
_entity_poly.entity_id
_entity_poly.type
_entity_poly.pdbx_seq_one_letter_code
_entity_poly.pdbx_strand_id
1 'polypeptide(L)'
;MGMSMVFYGLCPLLLGAAMALERCVGINCPFARSTSMPRSRTVNMVLMVWLTAGIIALLPLTGLGSYHMQIPGSWCFFNISSKGTDLYFSLIFSLAGLISVAMSFVLNTVSVVTLIKVCCGQDRTQRRRDHEIEMMVQLILIMIIGSICWCPLLIFIAETVLSGSPLQIKKLLLCIRFATWNQILDPWVYILFRRAVLKRIYPRIDWSRGSIISSTIRKLTRTSLRTTVHSDETDEPGKSNVMATST
;
A
#
# COMPACT_ATOMS: atom_id res chain seq x y z
N MET A 1 4.61 18.69 -25.35
CA MET A 1 3.64 19.12 -24.32
C MET A 1 2.56 18.05 -24.07
N GLY A 2 1.85 17.53 -25.08
CA GLY A 2 0.85 16.45 -24.87
C GLY A 2 1.43 15.10 -24.44
N MET A 3 2.53 14.68 -25.08
CA MET A 3 3.27 13.46 -24.72
C MET A 3 3.67 13.39 -23.24
N SER A 4 4.16 14.50 -22.68
CA SER A 4 4.53 14.56 -21.27
C SER A 4 3.33 14.37 -20.33
N MET A 5 2.14 14.87 -20.67
CA MET A 5 0.95 14.64 -19.84
C MET A 5 0.54 13.17 -19.82
N VAL A 6 0.61 12.50 -20.97
CA VAL A 6 0.32 11.06 -21.07
C VAL A 6 1.36 10.24 -20.29
N PHE A 7 2.64 10.56 -20.47
CA PHE A 7 3.74 9.89 -19.78
C PHE A 7 3.65 10.03 -18.25
N TYR A 8 3.53 11.26 -17.74
CA TYR A 8 3.39 11.51 -16.30
C TYR A 8 2.03 11.08 -15.74
N GLY A 9 1.05 10.77 -16.59
CA GLY A 9 -0.21 10.17 -16.17
C GLY A 9 -0.13 8.66 -16.02
N LEU A 10 0.44 7.97 -17.00
CA LEU A 10 0.57 6.50 -16.95
C LEU A 10 1.69 6.03 -16.03
N CYS A 11 2.79 6.79 -15.93
CA CYS A 11 3.95 6.40 -15.13
C CYS A 11 3.61 6.15 -13.65
N PRO A 12 2.91 7.05 -12.92
CA PRO A 12 2.50 6.79 -11.53
C PRO A 12 1.57 5.58 -11.40
N LEU A 13 0.67 5.37 -12.35
CA LEU A 13 -0.25 4.23 -12.35
C LEU A 13 0.49 2.90 -12.47
N LEU A 14 1.40 2.83 -13.46
CA LEU A 14 2.21 1.63 -13.73
C LEU A 14 3.24 1.38 -12.62
N LEU A 15 3.84 2.43 -12.07
CA LEU A 15 4.71 2.33 -10.90
C LEU A 15 3.92 1.81 -9.69
N GLY A 16 2.69 2.29 -9.47
CA GLY A 16 1.79 1.76 -8.44
C GLY A 16 1.55 0.26 -8.57
N ALA A 17 1.28 -0.21 -9.78
CA ALA A 17 1.08 -1.63 -10.08
C ALA A 17 2.36 -2.45 -9.88
N ALA A 18 3.51 -1.96 -10.37
CA ALA A 18 4.79 -2.62 -10.20
C ALA A 18 5.20 -2.72 -8.72
N MET A 19 4.97 -1.65 -7.93
CA MET A 19 5.20 -1.65 -6.48
C MET A 19 4.28 -2.65 -5.77
N ALA A 20 3.00 -2.72 -6.14
CA ALA A 20 2.07 -3.69 -5.57
C ALA A 20 2.47 -5.14 -5.90
N LEU A 21 2.96 -5.39 -7.12
CA LEU A 21 3.47 -6.68 -7.56
C LEU A 21 4.74 -7.08 -6.79
N GLU A 22 5.69 -6.16 -6.64
CA GLU A 22 6.91 -6.41 -5.88
C GLU A 22 6.57 -6.81 -4.43
N ARG A 23 5.62 -6.12 -3.80
CA ARG A 23 5.16 -6.46 -2.44
C ARG A 23 4.44 -7.80 -2.38
N CYS A 24 3.55 -8.09 -3.33
CA CYS A 24 2.81 -9.35 -3.37
C CYS A 24 3.77 -10.56 -3.54
N VAL A 25 4.71 -10.46 -4.48
CA VAL A 25 5.76 -11.49 -4.69
C VAL A 25 6.65 -11.60 -3.45
N GLY A 26 7.02 -10.46 -2.86
CA GLY A 26 7.78 -10.40 -1.63
C GLY A 26 7.10 -11.17 -0.50
N ILE A 27 5.80 -10.96 -0.29
CA ILE A 27 5.04 -11.58 0.81
C ILE A 27 4.75 -13.08 0.53
N ASN A 28 4.31 -13.43 -0.67
CA ASN A 28 3.84 -14.79 -0.99
C ASN A 28 4.97 -15.77 -1.30
N CYS A 29 6.16 -15.32 -1.72
CA CYS A 29 7.27 -16.19 -2.09
C CYS A 29 8.49 -16.00 -1.18
N PRO A 30 8.45 -16.47 0.09
CA PRO A 30 9.56 -16.32 1.03
C PRO A 30 10.83 -17.08 0.59
N PHE A 31 10.71 -18.14 -0.22
CA PHE A 31 11.86 -18.94 -0.70
C PHE A 31 12.67 -18.26 -1.81
N ALA A 32 12.11 -17.28 -2.54
CA ALA A 32 12.87 -16.47 -3.50
C ALA A 32 13.71 -15.37 -2.82
N ARG A 33 13.59 -15.21 -1.48
CA ARG A 33 14.27 -14.20 -0.67
C ARG A 33 15.67 -14.63 -0.20
N SER A 34 16.14 -15.82 -0.60
CA SER A 34 17.48 -16.32 -0.22
C SER A 34 18.61 -15.64 -0.99
N THR A 35 18.31 -14.97 -2.10
CA THR A 35 19.27 -14.11 -2.79
C THR A 35 18.88 -12.66 -2.53
N SER A 36 19.81 -11.87 -1.97
CA SER A 36 19.69 -10.41 -1.84
C SER A 36 19.02 -9.86 -3.10
N MET A 37 17.81 -9.30 -2.99
CA MET A 37 17.11 -8.69 -4.13
C MET A 37 18.10 -7.79 -4.86
N PRO A 38 18.56 -8.17 -6.07
CA PRO A 38 19.60 -7.39 -6.70
C PRO A 38 18.97 -6.05 -7.05
N ARG A 39 19.63 -4.95 -6.70
CA ARG A 39 19.24 -3.57 -7.06
C ARG A 39 18.87 -3.46 -8.55
N SER A 40 19.48 -4.31 -9.38
CA SER A 40 19.17 -4.51 -10.81
C SER A 40 17.70 -4.86 -11.08
N ARG A 41 17.03 -5.69 -10.27
CA ARG A 41 15.61 -6.04 -10.50
C ARG A 41 14.69 -4.84 -10.38
N THR A 42 14.80 -4.05 -9.31
CA THR A 42 13.98 -2.84 -9.12
C THR A 42 14.27 -1.81 -10.21
N VAL A 43 15.55 -1.62 -10.57
CA VAL A 43 15.94 -0.72 -11.67
C VAL A 43 15.34 -1.19 -13.00
N ASN A 44 15.40 -2.49 -13.30
CA ASN A 44 14.81 -3.06 -14.51
C ASN A 44 13.28 -2.92 -14.52
N MET A 45 12.60 -3.08 -13.38
CA MET A 45 11.15 -2.86 -13.28
C MET A 45 10.79 -1.40 -13.57
N VAL A 46 11.50 -0.44 -12.99
CA VAL A 46 11.29 0.99 -13.26
C VAL A 46 11.55 1.31 -14.74
N LEU A 47 12.62 0.77 -15.31
CA LEU A 47 12.94 0.95 -16.72
C LEU A 47 11.83 0.40 -17.62
N MET A 48 11.35 -0.81 -17.35
CA MET A 48 10.23 -1.41 -18.10
C MET A 48 8.96 -0.56 -18.01
N VAL A 49 8.65 -0.01 -16.84
CA VAL A 49 7.50 0.89 -16.65
C VAL A 49 7.67 2.18 -17.47
N TRP A 50 8.85 2.81 -17.42
CA TRP A 50 9.13 4.02 -18.19
C TRP A 50 9.11 3.76 -19.69
N LEU A 51 9.67 2.64 -20.15
CA LEU A 51 9.62 2.24 -21.55
C LEU A 51 8.17 2.01 -22.00
N THR A 52 7.36 1.29 -21.21
CA THR A 52 5.95 1.05 -21.53
C THR A 52 5.16 2.35 -21.60
N ALA A 53 5.30 3.22 -20.59
CA ALA A 53 4.65 4.53 -20.58
C ALA A 53 5.12 5.43 -21.74
N GLY A 54 6.41 5.38 -22.08
CA GLY A 54 7.03 6.12 -23.17
C GLY A 54 6.52 5.65 -24.53
N ILE A 55 6.44 4.34 -24.77
CA ILE A 55 5.89 3.77 -26.01
C ILE A 55 4.45 4.22 -26.20
N ILE A 56 3.61 4.13 -25.15
CA ILE A 56 2.22 4.60 -25.23
C ILE A 56 2.18 6.10 -25.49
N ALA A 57 3.01 6.91 -24.82
CA ALA A 57 3.03 8.36 -25.06
C ALA A 57 3.55 8.75 -26.46
N LEU A 58 4.36 7.92 -27.11
CA LEU A 58 4.89 8.16 -28.46
C LEU A 58 3.97 7.67 -29.58
N LEU A 59 2.95 6.87 -29.27
CA LEU A 59 2.02 6.28 -30.25
C LEU A 59 1.36 7.31 -31.21
N PRO A 60 0.99 8.52 -30.77
CA PRO A 60 0.42 9.53 -31.69
C PRO A 60 1.43 10.04 -32.74
N LEU A 61 2.75 9.91 -32.49
CA LEU A 61 3.76 10.29 -33.47
C LEU A 61 3.88 9.30 -34.63
N THR A 62 3.44 8.05 -34.44
CA THR A 62 3.41 7.05 -35.51
C THR A 62 2.11 7.09 -36.33
N GLY A 63 1.22 8.05 -36.04
CA GLY A 63 -0.08 8.22 -36.72
C GLY A 63 -1.27 7.61 -35.97
N LEU A 64 -1.05 6.98 -34.82
CA LEU A 64 -2.11 6.40 -33.98
C LEU A 64 -2.60 7.41 -32.93
N GLY A 65 -3.34 8.41 -33.40
CA GLY A 65 -3.96 9.47 -32.61
C GLY A 65 -3.34 10.85 -32.86
N SER A 66 -3.95 11.88 -32.30
CA SER A 66 -3.53 13.27 -32.49
C SER A 66 -3.47 14.05 -31.17
N TYR A 67 -2.46 14.92 -31.02
CA TYR A 67 -2.35 15.85 -29.91
C TYR A 67 -2.91 17.21 -30.30
N HIS A 68 -3.88 17.71 -29.53
CA HIS A 68 -4.50 19.01 -29.74
C HIS A 68 -4.40 19.89 -28.48
N MET A 69 -4.43 21.20 -28.66
CA MET A 69 -4.61 22.13 -27.54
C MET A 69 -6.08 22.12 -27.12
N GLN A 70 -6.32 21.83 -25.83
CA GLN A 70 -7.68 21.80 -25.30
C GLN A 70 -8.03 23.16 -24.69
N ILE A 71 -9.27 23.62 -24.93
CA ILE A 71 -9.79 24.90 -24.41
C ILE A 71 -9.66 24.93 -22.87
N PRO A 72 -9.11 25.99 -22.24
CA PRO A 72 -8.87 27.35 -22.76
C PRO A 72 -7.54 27.60 -23.49
N GLY A 73 -6.77 26.56 -23.83
CA GLY A 73 -5.50 26.68 -24.57
C GLY A 73 -4.24 26.64 -23.70
N SER A 74 -4.38 26.49 -22.37
CA SER A 74 -3.24 26.41 -21.44
C SER A 74 -2.58 25.03 -21.37
N TRP A 75 -3.14 24.02 -22.04
CA TRP A 75 -2.68 22.64 -21.95
C TRP A 75 -2.91 21.89 -23.26
N CYS A 76 -2.06 20.90 -23.51
CA CYS A 76 -2.11 20.03 -24.68
C CYS A 76 -2.42 18.62 -24.22
N PHE A 77 -3.45 18.02 -24.81
CA PHE A 77 -3.87 16.65 -24.53
C PHE A 77 -4.16 15.94 -25.85
N PHE A 78 -4.33 14.62 -25.80
CA PHE A 78 -4.77 13.91 -26.99
C PHE A 78 -6.24 14.18 -27.29
N ASN A 79 -6.60 14.09 -28.56
CA ASN A 79 -7.98 14.29 -28.98
C ASN A 79 -8.85 13.14 -28.47
N ILE A 80 -9.80 13.44 -27.58
CA ILE A 80 -10.74 12.46 -27.04
C ILE A 80 -11.92 12.40 -28.02
N SER A 81 -11.80 11.57 -29.05
CA SER A 81 -12.81 11.43 -30.10
C SER A 81 -13.22 9.97 -30.25
N SER A 82 -14.49 9.73 -30.57
CA SER A 82 -15.02 8.39 -30.84
C SER A 82 -14.76 7.91 -32.27
N LYS A 83 -13.94 8.62 -33.05
CA LYS A 83 -13.70 8.33 -34.47
C LYS A 83 -12.24 8.04 -34.75
N GLY A 84 -12.00 7.08 -35.65
CA GLY A 84 -10.69 6.83 -36.25
C GLY A 84 -9.61 6.39 -35.25
N THR A 85 -8.38 6.84 -35.46
CA THR A 85 -7.19 6.49 -34.66
C THR A 85 -7.20 7.08 -33.25
N ASP A 86 -7.89 8.22 -33.06
CA ASP A 86 -8.05 8.90 -31.76
C ASP A 86 -8.82 8.03 -30.74
N LEU A 87 -9.79 7.25 -31.21
CA LEU A 87 -10.55 6.29 -30.38
C LEU A 87 -9.61 5.22 -29.81
N TYR A 88 -8.80 4.59 -30.66
CA TYR A 88 -7.87 3.55 -30.23
C TYR A 88 -6.85 4.08 -29.24
N PHE A 89 -6.29 5.26 -29.48
CA PHE A 89 -5.34 5.88 -28.57
C PHE A 89 -5.94 6.17 -27.19
N SER A 90 -7.14 6.76 -27.17
CA SER A 90 -7.86 7.08 -25.95
C SER A 90 -8.24 5.83 -25.15
N LEU A 91 -8.63 4.75 -25.86
CA LEU A 91 -8.92 3.45 -25.25
C LEU A 91 -7.65 2.80 -24.68
N ILE A 92 -6.53 2.80 -25.40
CA ILE A 92 -5.25 2.27 -24.91
C ILE A 92 -4.85 3.01 -23.61
N PHE A 93 -4.92 4.34 -23.60
CA PHE A 93 -4.60 5.12 -22.40
C PHE A 93 -5.52 4.78 -21.22
N SER A 94 -6.84 4.81 -21.43
CA SER A 94 -7.82 4.58 -20.37
C SER A 94 -7.80 3.14 -19.85
N LEU A 95 -7.73 2.14 -20.74
CA LEU A 95 -7.64 0.73 -20.37
C LEU A 95 -6.32 0.40 -19.69
N ALA A 96 -5.18 0.87 -20.20
CA ALA A 96 -3.89 0.65 -19.54
C ALA A 96 -3.90 1.23 -18.13
N GLY A 97 -4.44 2.45 -17.96
CA GLY A 97 -4.61 3.05 -16.64
C GLY A 97 -5.54 2.25 -15.73
N LEU A 98 -6.72 1.86 -16.22
CA LEU A 98 -7.72 1.10 -15.44
C LEU A 98 -7.19 -0.28 -15.04
N ILE A 99 -6.56 -0.99 -15.96
CA ILE A 99 -5.92 -2.29 -15.69
C ILE A 99 -4.84 -2.11 -14.64
N SER A 100 -4.02 -1.06 -14.73
CA SER A 100 -2.98 -0.77 -13.75
C SER A 100 -3.57 -0.49 -12.36
N VAL A 101 -4.63 0.31 -12.26
CA VAL A 101 -5.32 0.59 -10.99
C VAL A 101 -5.96 -0.69 -10.43
N ALA A 102 -6.69 -1.44 -11.26
CA ALA A 102 -7.35 -2.67 -10.84
C ALA A 102 -6.35 -3.73 -10.39
N MET A 103 -5.27 -3.93 -11.13
CA MET A 103 -4.18 -4.84 -10.78
C MET A 103 -3.53 -4.41 -9.46
N SER A 104 -3.23 -3.11 -9.30
CA SER A 104 -2.71 -2.58 -8.02
C SER A 104 -3.67 -2.88 -6.86
N PHE A 105 -4.97 -2.64 -7.06
CA PHE A 105 -5.99 -2.86 -6.05
C PHE A 105 -6.08 -4.33 -5.62
N VAL A 106 -6.12 -5.24 -6.59
CA VAL A 106 -6.16 -6.69 -6.34
C VAL A 106 -4.89 -7.16 -5.63
N LEU A 107 -3.71 -6.78 -6.12
CA LEU A 107 -2.45 -7.21 -5.52
C LEU A 107 -2.21 -6.62 -4.12
N ASN A 108 -2.60 -5.37 -3.90
CA ASN A 108 -2.56 -4.77 -2.57
C ASN A 108 -3.56 -5.45 -1.62
N THR A 109 -4.75 -5.81 -2.09
CA THR A 109 -5.73 -6.57 -1.29
C THR A 109 -5.20 -7.94 -0.90
N VAL A 110 -4.62 -8.68 -1.85
CA VAL A 110 -3.97 -9.98 -1.58
C VAL A 110 -2.83 -9.80 -0.57
N SER A 111 -1.98 -8.80 -0.76
CA SER A 111 -0.87 -8.49 0.16
C SER A 111 -1.37 -8.20 1.57
N VAL A 112 -2.45 -7.41 1.71
CA VAL A 112 -3.09 -7.10 3.00
C VAL A 112 -3.66 -8.36 3.65
N VAL A 113 -4.42 -9.17 2.91
CA VAL A 113 -5.03 -10.40 3.45
C VAL A 113 -3.97 -11.41 3.89
N THR A 114 -2.93 -11.63 3.07
CA THR A 114 -1.83 -12.53 3.43
C THR A 114 -1.12 -12.02 4.67
N LEU A 115 -0.85 -10.71 4.74
CA LEU A 115 -0.16 -10.14 5.90
C LEU A 115 -1.01 -10.25 7.17
N ILE A 116 -2.33 -10.01 7.11
CA ILE A 116 -3.24 -10.23 8.25
C ILE A 116 -3.20 -11.69 8.71
N LYS A 117 -3.25 -12.66 7.80
CA LYS A 117 -3.18 -14.08 8.16
C LYS A 117 -1.87 -14.44 8.86
N VAL A 118 -0.75 -13.95 8.34
CA VAL A 118 0.58 -14.18 8.94
C VAL A 118 0.67 -13.51 10.31
N CYS A 119 0.20 -12.26 10.44
CA CYS A 119 0.23 -11.52 11.71
C CYS A 119 -0.71 -12.10 12.78
N CYS A 120 -1.86 -12.68 12.40
CA CYS A 120 -2.80 -13.30 13.35
C CYS A 120 -2.40 -14.71 13.80
N GLY A 121 -1.53 -15.41 13.04
CA GLY A 121 -1.08 -16.77 13.37
C GLY A 121 0.18 -16.85 14.24
N GLN A 122 0.96 -15.76 14.38
CA GLN A 122 2.27 -15.77 15.04
C GLN A 122 2.22 -15.07 16.41
N ASP A 123 2.20 -15.84 17.49
CA ASP A 123 2.04 -15.36 18.87
C ASP A 123 3.30 -14.72 19.50
N ARG A 124 4.21 -14.14 18.71
CA ARG A 124 5.52 -13.68 19.21
C ARG A 124 5.95 -12.33 18.61
N THR A 125 6.02 -11.34 19.50
CA THR A 125 6.71 -10.03 19.43
C THR A 125 5.94 -8.84 18.81
N GLN A 126 5.26 -8.09 19.69
CA GLN A 126 4.47 -6.89 19.42
C GLN A 126 5.20 -5.77 18.66
N ARG A 127 6.54 -5.70 18.73
CA ARG A 127 7.34 -4.60 18.15
C ARG A 127 7.57 -4.72 16.63
N ARG A 128 7.47 -5.93 16.06
CA ARG A 128 7.58 -6.17 14.61
C ARG A 128 6.26 -5.84 13.90
N ARG A 129 5.14 -6.04 14.60
CA ARG A 129 3.78 -5.83 14.12
C ARG A 129 3.45 -4.35 13.85
N ASP A 130 3.97 -3.43 14.66
CA ASP A 130 3.71 -1.99 14.49
C ASP A 130 4.24 -1.45 13.15
N HIS A 131 5.39 -1.93 12.69
CA HIS A 131 5.99 -1.49 11.43
C HIS A 131 5.31 -2.14 10.21
N GLU A 132 4.92 -3.42 10.34
CA GLU A 132 4.15 -4.13 9.31
C GLU A 132 2.75 -3.51 9.13
N ILE A 133 2.06 -3.16 10.23
CA ILE A 133 0.77 -2.46 10.20
C ILE A 133 0.91 -1.06 9.60
N GLU A 134 1.98 -0.32 9.94
CA GLU A 134 2.27 1.00 9.35
C GLU A 134 2.37 0.91 7.82
N MET A 135 3.12 -0.06 7.31
CA MET A 135 3.27 -0.30 5.88
C MET A 135 1.94 -0.69 5.20
N MET A 136 1.06 -1.44 5.90
CA MET A 136 -0.27 -1.79 5.40
C MET A 136 -1.22 -0.60 5.32
N VAL A 137 -1.31 0.20 6.38
CA VAL A 137 -2.19 1.37 6.42
C VAL A 137 -1.79 2.37 5.34
N GLN A 138 -0.49 2.58 5.19
CA GLN A 138 0.04 3.44 4.14
C GLN A 138 -0.31 2.91 2.73
N LEU A 139 -0.23 1.60 2.51
CA LEU A 139 -0.63 0.98 1.24
C LEU A 139 -2.11 1.17 0.93
N ILE A 140 -2.97 0.89 1.90
CA ILE A 140 -4.43 1.01 1.76
C ILE A 140 -4.78 2.46 1.44
N LEU A 141 -4.17 3.42 2.15
CA LEU A 141 -4.43 4.83 1.95
C LEU A 141 -3.97 5.34 0.58
N ILE A 142 -2.75 5.00 0.16
CA ILE A 142 -2.23 5.35 -1.18
C ILE A 142 -3.11 4.72 -2.27
N MET A 143 -3.54 3.48 -2.08
CA MET A 143 -4.43 2.77 -3.00
C MET A 143 -5.80 3.46 -3.13
N ILE A 144 -6.43 3.83 -2.00
CA ILE A 144 -7.74 4.50 -2.00
C ILE A 144 -7.63 5.87 -2.66
N ILE A 145 -6.66 6.69 -2.25
CA ILE A 145 -6.46 8.04 -2.80
C ILE A 145 -6.16 7.96 -4.29
N GLY A 146 -5.23 7.08 -4.70
CA GLY A 146 -4.90 6.89 -6.11
C GLY A 146 -6.10 6.47 -6.94
N SER A 147 -6.93 5.55 -6.44
CA SER A 147 -8.16 5.12 -7.12
C SER A 147 -9.16 6.27 -7.26
N ILE A 148 -9.42 7.04 -6.19
CA ILE A 148 -10.36 8.18 -6.22
C ILE A 148 -9.85 9.28 -7.15
N CYS A 149 -8.54 9.52 -7.22
CA CYS A 149 -7.96 10.54 -8.07
C CYS A 149 -7.94 10.15 -9.56
N TRP A 150 -7.63 8.88 -9.87
CA TRP A 150 -7.42 8.44 -11.26
C TRP A 150 -8.65 7.80 -11.92
N CYS A 151 -9.44 7.00 -11.18
CA CYS A 151 -10.58 6.30 -11.76
C CYS A 151 -11.60 7.25 -12.43
N PRO A 152 -11.99 8.40 -11.83
CA PRO A 152 -12.94 9.30 -12.47
C PRO A 152 -12.46 9.81 -13.82
N LEU A 153 -11.15 10.08 -13.96
CA LEU A 153 -10.57 10.53 -15.22
C LEU A 153 -10.56 9.41 -16.26
N LEU A 154 -10.11 8.21 -15.89
CA LEU A 154 -9.99 7.08 -16.81
C LEU A 154 -11.35 6.57 -17.28
N ILE A 155 -12.32 6.49 -16.38
CA ILE A 155 -13.71 6.09 -16.69
C ILE A 155 -14.36 7.13 -17.60
N PHE A 156 -14.20 8.43 -17.30
CA PHE A 156 -14.75 9.50 -18.13
C PHE A 156 -14.21 9.45 -19.57
N ILE A 157 -12.90 9.22 -19.75
CA ILE A 157 -12.29 9.09 -21.08
C ILE A 157 -12.85 7.86 -21.81
N ALA A 158 -12.91 6.71 -21.15
CA ALA A 158 -13.44 5.48 -21.74
C ALA A 158 -14.92 5.64 -22.13
N GLU A 159 -15.76 6.16 -21.24
CA GLU A 159 -17.18 6.39 -21.48
C GLU A 159 -17.39 7.35 -22.65
N THR A 160 -16.68 8.49 -22.67
CA THR A 160 -16.83 9.50 -23.71
C THR A 160 -16.53 8.93 -25.11
N VAL A 161 -15.48 8.10 -25.21
CA VAL A 161 -15.04 7.51 -26.47
C VAL A 161 -15.95 6.36 -26.90
N LEU A 162 -16.43 5.54 -25.96
CA LEU A 162 -17.32 4.41 -26.24
C LEU A 162 -18.75 4.84 -26.55
N SER A 163 -19.28 5.82 -25.83
CA SER A 163 -20.64 6.34 -26.04
C SER A 163 -20.71 7.36 -27.18
N GLY A 164 -19.57 7.89 -27.63
CA GLY A 164 -19.54 8.96 -28.64
C GLY A 164 -20.22 10.25 -28.18
N SER A 165 -20.28 10.46 -26.86
CA SER A 165 -20.94 11.63 -26.28
C SER A 165 -20.10 12.91 -26.52
N PRO A 166 -20.74 14.08 -26.60
CA PRO A 166 -20.01 15.32 -26.79
C PRO A 166 -19.08 15.60 -25.59
N LEU A 167 -17.85 16.02 -25.90
CA LEU A 167 -16.82 16.30 -24.90
C LEU A 167 -17.25 17.37 -23.90
N GLN A 168 -17.50 16.96 -22.65
CA GLN A 168 -17.80 17.88 -21.56
C GLN A 168 -16.51 18.41 -20.92
N ILE A 169 -15.97 19.49 -21.50
CA ILE A 169 -14.69 20.11 -21.11
C ILE A 169 -14.65 20.45 -19.61
N LYS A 170 -15.75 20.92 -19.03
CA LYS A 170 -15.85 21.22 -17.58
C LYS A 170 -15.62 19.98 -16.71
N LYS A 171 -16.23 18.84 -17.09
CA LYS A 171 -16.06 17.56 -16.39
C LYS A 171 -14.65 17.03 -16.59
N LEU A 172 -14.13 17.08 -17.81
CA LEU A 172 -12.74 16.68 -18.11
C LEU A 172 -11.73 17.45 -17.26
N LEU A 173 -11.84 18.78 -17.20
CA LEU A 173 -10.97 19.62 -16.39
C LEU A 173 -11.07 19.30 -14.89
N LEU A 174 -12.28 19.01 -14.40
CA LEU A 174 -12.50 18.60 -13.02
C LEU A 174 -11.84 17.25 -12.72
N CYS A 175 -12.00 16.26 -13.61
CA CYS A 175 -11.34 14.95 -13.51
C CYS A 175 -9.81 15.07 -13.56
N ILE A 176 -9.28 15.91 -14.44
CA ILE A 176 -7.83 16.19 -14.50
C ILE A 176 -7.34 16.84 -13.21
N ARG A 177 -8.11 17.78 -12.64
CA ARG A 177 -7.78 18.36 -11.34
C ARG A 177 -7.70 17.27 -10.28
N PHE A 178 -8.68 16.37 -10.17
CA PHE A 178 -8.61 15.24 -9.25
C PHE A 178 -7.37 14.35 -9.47
N ALA A 179 -7.00 14.07 -10.73
CA ALA A 179 -5.80 13.32 -11.05
C ALA A 179 -4.50 14.06 -10.64
N THR A 180 -4.43 15.38 -10.81
CA THR A 180 -3.27 16.18 -10.38
C THR A 180 -3.09 16.21 -8.85
N TRP A 181 -4.20 16.13 -8.10
CA TRP A 181 -4.12 16.00 -6.64
C TRP A 181 -3.37 14.74 -6.21
N ASN A 182 -3.38 13.67 -7.00
CA ASN A 182 -2.59 12.47 -6.70
C ASN A 182 -1.09 12.78 -6.59
N GLN A 183 -0.54 13.56 -7.52
CA GLN A 183 0.89 13.91 -7.52
C GLN A 183 1.28 14.78 -6.32
N ILE A 184 0.34 15.56 -5.80
CA ILE A 184 0.54 16.38 -4.61
C ILE A 184 0.41 15.50 -3.37
N LEU A 185 -0.66 14.72 -3.27
CA LEU A 185 -0.99 13.92 -2.08
C LEU A 185 -0.02 12.76 -1.85
N ASP A 186 0.56 12.16 -2.89
CA ASP A 186 1.47 11.01 -2.77
C ASP A 186 2.63 11.25 -1.77
N PRO A 187 3.44 12.33 -1.88
CA PRO A 187 4.46 12.64 -0.89
C PRO A 187 3.89 13.03 0.48
N TRP A 188 2.77 13.77 0.54
CA TRP A 188 2.16 14.16 1.83
C TRP A 188 1.64 12.94 2.61
N VAL A 189 1.01 12.00 1.93
CA VAL A 189 0.54 10.74 2.52
C VAL A 189 1.72 9.94 3.04
N TYR A 190 2.82 9.84 2.27
CA TYR A 190 4.04 9.19 2.75
C TYR A 190 4.63 9.87 4.00
N ILE A 191 4.70 11.21 4.01
CA ILE A 191 5.33 11.98 5.08
C ILE A 191 4.47 12.00 6.35
N LEU A 192 3.18 12.29 6.23
CA LEU A 192 2.26 12.43 7.37
C LEU A 192 2.06 11.10 8.08
N PHE A 193 2.02 9.99 7.33
CA PHE A 193 1.83 8.65 7.91
C PHE A 193 3.13 7.96 8.29
N ARG A 194 4.28 8.64 8.18
CA ARG A 194 5.52 8.15 8.78
C ARG A 194 5.37 8.17 10.30
N ARG A 195 5.63 7.05 10.97
CA ARG A 195 5.50 6.92 12.43
C ARG A 195 6.22 8.00 13.23
N ALA A 196 7.35 8.50 12.74
CA ALA A 196 8.07 9.61 13.37
C ALA A 196 7.22 10.89 13.44
N VAL A 197 6.39 11.14 12.42
CA VAL A 197 5.49 12.29 12.31
C VAL A 197 4.18 12.02 13.07
N LEU A 198 3.56 10.86 12.86
CA LEU A 198 2.36 10.44 13.61
C LEU A 198 2.57 10.45 15.12
N LYS A 199 3.70 9.93 15.61
CA LYS A 199 4.03 9.92 17.04
C LYS A 199 4.29 11.33 17.59
N ARG A 200 4.73 12.26 16.73
CA ARG A 200 4.97 13.67 17.10
C ARG A 200 3.68 14.48 17.13
N ILE A 201 2.75 14.22 16.21
CA ILE A 201 1.47 14.94 16.09
C ILE A 201 0.42 14.37 17.06
N TYR A 202 0.39 13.04 17.23
CA TYR A 202 -0.53 12.35 18.14
C TYR A 202 0.22 11.53 19.20
N PRO A 203 0.87 12.17 20.19
CA PRO A 203 1.54 11.45 21.28
C PRO A 203 0.58 10.63 22.16
N ARG A 204 -0.73 10.90 22.09
CA ARG A 204 -1.79 10.20 22.86
C ARG A 204 -2.41 8.98 22.17
N ILE A 205 -2.14 8.73 20.88
CA ILE A 205 -2.53 7.47 20.24
C ILE A 205 -1.47 6.44 20.64
N ASP A 206 -1.41 6.15 21.92
CA ASP A 206 -0.65 5.03 22.42
C ASP A 206 -1.49 3.79 22.16
N TRP A 207 -1.09 2.97 21.19
CA TRP A 207 -1.63 1.62 20.95
C TRP A 207 -1.23 0.66 22.11
N SER A 208 -1.16 1.19 23.33
CA SER A 208 -0.81 0.52 24.58
C SER A 208 -2.04 0.05 25.35
N ARG A 209 -3.23 0.08 24.75
CA ARG A 209 -4.44 -0.49 25.36
C ARG A 209 -4.54 -2.02 25.30
N GLY A 210 -3.42 -2.72 25.09
CA GLY A 210 -3.28 -4.17 25.33
C GLY A 210 -2.36 -4.53 26.51
N SER A 211 -1.58 -3.59 27.05
CA SER A 211 -0.58 -3.89 28.08
C SER A 211 -1.13 -3.88 29.51
N ILE A 212 -2.21 -3.14 29.77
CA ILE A 212 -2.71 -2.94 31.15
C ILE A 212 -3.41 -4.21 31.68
N ILE A 213 -3.99 -5.03 30.79
CA ILE A 213 -4.67 -6.28 31.20
C ILE A 213 -3.65 -7.39 31.51
N SER A 214 -2.47 -7.41 30.87
CA SER A 214 -1.44 -8.43 31.14
C SER A 214 -0.74 -8.22 32.49
N SER A 215 -0.55 -6.98 32.95
CA SER A 215 0.06 -6.69 34.26
C SER A 215 -0.85 -7.05 35.44
N THR A 216 -2.17 -6.91 35.26
CA THR A 216 -3.15 -7.24 36.31
C THR A 216 -3.37 -8.75 36.41
N ILE A 217 -3.47 -9.47 35.29
CA ILE A 217 -3.61 -10.93 35.29
C ILE A 217 -2.36 -11.60 35.87
N ARG A 218 -1.15 -11.15 35.50
CA ARG A 218 0.10 -11.72 36.02
C ARG A 218 0.31 -11.44 37.51
N LYS A 219 -0.25 -10.36 38.05
CA LYS A 219 -0.31 -10.13 39.51
C LYS A 219 -1.33 -11.05 40.18
N LEU A 220 -2.49 -11.29 39.57
CA LEU A 220 -3.54 -12.15 40.13
C LEU A 220 -3.13 -13.64 40.18
N THR A 221 -2.43 -14.14 39.16
CA THR A 221 -1.93 -15.53 39.16
C THR A 221 -0.82 -15.76 40.19
N ARG A 222 -0.01 -14.72 40.47
CA ARG A 222 1.09 -14.82 41.44
C ARG A 222 0.62 -14.77 42.90
N THR A 223 -0.49 -14.08 43.19
CA THR A 223 -1.14 -14.19 44.50
C THR A 223 -1.84 -15.52 44.67
N SER A 224 -2.55 -16.03 43.64
CA SER A 224 -3.22 -17.34 43.76
C SER A 224 -2.24 -18.50 43.94
N LEU A 225 -1.07 -18.48 43.31
CA LEU A 225 -0.05 -19.54 43.46
C LEU A 225 0.69 -19.45 44.81
N ARG A 226 0.76 -18.27 45.43
CA ARG A 226 1.39 -18.09 46.75
C ARG A 226 0.47 -18.57 47.88
N THR A 227 -0.84 -18.55 47.68
CA THR A 227 -1.80 -19.09 48.66
C THR A 227 -1.89 -20.62 48.60
N THR A 228 -1.57 -21.26 47.47
CA THR A 228 -1.58 -22.73 47.36
C THR A 228 -0.30 -23.38 47.89
N VAL A 229 0.84 -22.68 47.88
CA VAL A 229 2.12 -23.21 48.38
C VAL A 229 2.28 -23.06 49.89
N HIS A 230 1.58 -22.15 50.54
CA HIS A 230 1.70 -21.97 52.00
C HIS A 230 0.83 -22.92 52.84
N SER A 231 0.04 -23.79 52.20
CA SER A 231 -0.86 -24.72 52.90
C SER A 231 -0.30 -26.13 53.05
N ASP A 232 0.95 -26.39 52.63
CA ASP A 232 1.53 -27.76 52.60
C ASP A 232 2.86 -27.91 53.37
N GLU A 233 3.25 -26.90 54.17
CA GLU A 233 4.43 -26.97 55.04
C GLU A 233 4.06 -26.62 56.49
N THR A 234 3.33 -27.51 57.16
CA THR A 234 3.35 -27.63 58.62
C THR A 234 2.91 -29.04 58.99
N ASP A 235 3.87 -29.95 59.14
CA ASP A 235 3.92 -30.90 60.26
C ASP A 235 5.23 -31.69 60.22
N GLU A 236 6.14 -31.36 61.14
CA GLU A 236 7.12 -32.29 61.75
C GLU A 236 7.80 -31.53 62.91
N PRO A 237 7.57 -31.91 64.19
CA PRO A 237 8.31 -31.37 65.31
C PRO A 237 9.47 -32.30 65.70
N GLY A 238 10.70 -31.77 65.60
CA GLY A 238 11.90 -32.46 66.07
C GLY A 238 12.07 -32.53 67.59
N LYS A 239 12.95 -33.45 68.02
CA LYS A 239 13.86 -33.50 69.20
C LYS A 239 14.21 -34.99 69.45
N SER A 240 15.39 -35.43 69.89
CA SER A 240 16.48 -34.85 70.67
C SER A 240 17.74 -35.73 70.54
N ASN A 241 18.89 -35.11 70.79
CA ASN A 241 20.27 -35.62 70.95
C ASN A 241 20.43 -36.98 71.69
N VAL A 242 21.55 -37.69 71.44
CA VAL A 242 22.61 -38.06 72.41
C VAL A 242 23.63 -39.06 71.80
N MET A 243 24.90 -38.62 71.74
CA MET A 243 26.15 -39.31 72.17
C MET A 243 26.71 -40.58 71.49
N ALA A 244 27.90 -40.39 70.88
CA ALA A 244 29.18 -41.10 71.05
C ALA A 244 29.32 -42.64 70.88
N THR A 245 30.12 -42.97 69.85
CA THR A 245 31.24 -43.94 69.76
C THR A 245 31.10 -45.44 70.12
N SER A 246 31.63 -46.22 69.19
CA SER A 246 32.51 -47.39 69.34
C SER A 246 31.90 -48.79 69.21
N THR A 247 32.63 -49.56 68.38
CA THR A 247 32.68 -51.01 68.12
C THR A 247 31.53 -51.67 67.39
#